data_AF-A0A942IPS7-F1
#
_entry.id   AF-A0A942IPS7-F1
#
_cell.length_a   1.000
_cell.length_b   1.000
_cell.length_c   1.000
_cell.angle_alpha   90.00
_cell.angle_beta   90.00
_cell.angle_gamma   90.00
#
_symmetry.space_group_name_H-M   'P 1'
#
loop_
_entity.id
_entity.type
_entity.pdbx_description
1 polymer ?
#
loop_
_entity_poly.entity_id
_entity_poly.type
_entity_poly.pdbx_seq_one_letter_code
_entity_poly.pdbx_strand_id
1 'polypeptide(L)' 'MGQVTIYLDEETQSLMKRAVRNAGVSQSRWIAQVIREKIHGEWPTDVVALAGAWPDALTAEEIRATYSVAETVDAKRETL' A
#
# COMPACT_ATOMS: atom_id res chain seq x y z
N MET A 1 1.96 13.07 -27.64
CA MET A 1 1.47 12.96 -26.25
C MET A 1 -0.04 12.79 -26.30
N GLY A 2 -0.60 11.86 -25.51
CA GLY A 2 -2.05 11.66 -25.45
C GLY A 2 -2.70 12.63 -24.47
N GLN A 3 -3.85 13.20 -24.84
CA GLN A 3 -4.71 13.97 -23.95
C GLN A 3 -5.93 13.11 -23.58
N VAL A 4 -6.30 13.10 -22.30
CA VAL A 4 -7.47 12.39 -21.80
C VAL A 4 -8.35 13.39 -21.07
N THR A 5 -9.66 13.37 -21.37
CA THR A 5 -10.68 14.07 -20.59
C THR A 5 -11.44 13.02 -19.78
N ILE A 6 -11.50 13.21 -18.46
CA ILE A 6 -12.21 12.31 -17.55
C ILE A 6 -13.28 13.10 -16.79
N TYR A 7 -14.44 12.48 -16.58
CA TYR A 7 -15.46 13.00 -15.68
C TYR A 7 -15.19 12.44 -14.29
N LEU A 8 -15.19 13.33 -13.30
CA LEU A 8 -15.09 12.98 -11.89
C LEU A 8 -16.33 13.52 -11.20
N ASP A 9 -16.89 12.75 -10.28
CA ASP A 9 -17.87 13.26 -9.33
C ASP A 9 -17.21 14.26 -8.37
N GLU A 10 -18.04 15.04 -7.66
CA GLU A 10 -17.57 16.09 -6.75
C GLU A 10 -16.68 15.56 -5.63
N GLU A 11 -16.98 14.37 -5.10
CA GLU A 11 -16.22 13.75 -4.02
C GLU A 11 -14.82 13.40 -4.50
N THR A 12 -14.71 12.68 -5.63
CA THR A 12 -13.44 12.31 -6.24
C THR A 12 -12.62 13.54 -6.63
N GLN A 13 -13.26 14.59 -7.17
CA GLN A 13 -12.58 15.85 -7.49
C GLN A 13 -12.03 16.54 -6.23
N SER A 14 -12.77 16.52 -5.12
CA SER A 14 -12.35 17.09 -3.84
C SER A 14 -11.14 16.35 -3.26
N LEU A 15 -11.18 15.01 -3.27
CA LEU A 15 -10.08 14.15 -2.85
C LEU A 15 -8.82 14.40 -3.68
N MET A 16 -8.95 14.46 -5.01
CA MET A 16 -7.85 14.78 -5.91
C MET A 16 -7.23 16.15 -5.56
N LYS A 17 -8.04 17.20 -5.41
CA LYS A 17 -7.53 18.54 -5.08
C LYS A 17 -6.77 18.56 -3.75
N ARG A 18 -7.22 17.80 -2.74
CA ARG A 18 -6.51 17.67 -1.45
C ARG A 18 -5.18 16.94 -1.63
N ALA A 19 -5.18 15.81 -2.33
CA ALA A 19 -3.97 15.01 -2.55
C ALA A 19 -2.91 15.80 -3.34
N VAL A 20 -3.33 16.52 -4.38
CA VAL A 20 -2.45 17.38 -5.20
C VAL A 20 -1.81 18.49 -4.35
N ARG A 21 -2.58 19.15 -3.47
CA ARG A 21 -2.04 20.15 -2.53
C ARG A 21 -1.01 19.55 -1.58
N ASN A 22 -1.31 18.40 -1.00
CA ASN A 22 -0.42 17.74 -0.05
C ASN A 22 0.88 17.24 -0.71
N ALA A 23 0.79 16.77 -1.95
CA ALA A 23 1.94 16.28 -2.71
C ALA A 23 2.81 17.40 -3.31
N GLY A 24 2.33 18.64 -3.35
CA GLY A 24 3.09 19.79 -3.88
C GLY A 24 3.39 19.72 -5.38
N VAL A 25 2.62 18.94 -6.15
CA VAL A 25 2.80 18.74 -7.60
C VAL A 25 1.58 19.25 -8.39
N SER A 26 1.68 19.33 -9.72
CA SER A 26 0.53 19.67 -10.57
C SER A 26 -0.49 18.51 -10.63
N GLN A 27 -1.75 18.83 -10.93
CA GLN A 27 -2.82 17.82 -11.07
C GLN A 27 -2.48 16.77 -12.12
N SER A 28 -2.00 17.19 -13.30
CA SER A 28 -1.62 16.29 -14.38
C SER A 28 -0.46 15.37 -13.99
N ARG A 29 0.55 15.88 -13.27
CA ARG A 29 1.65 15.07 -12.75
C ARG A 29 1.17 14.05 -11.71
N TRP A 30 0.29 14.47 -10.81
CA TRP A 30 -0.31 13.61 -9.80
C TRP A 30 -1.14 12.47 -10.42
N ILE A 31 -2.02 12.78 -11.39
CA ILE A 31 -2.82 11.77 -12.10
C ILE A 31 -1.90 10.77 -12.82
N ALA A 32 -0.87 11.25 -13.53
CA ALA A 32 0.07 10.37 -14.22
C ALA A 32 0.87 9.48 -13.24
N GLN A 33 1.11 9.94 -12.01
CA GLN A 33 1.72 9.13 -10.96
C GLN A 33 0.76 8.06 -10.44
N VAL A 34 -0.49 8.42 -10.11
CA VAL A 34 -1.51 7.46 -9.67
C VAL A 34 -1.73 6.36 -10.71
N ILE A 35 -1.79 6.71 -12.00
CA ILE A 35 -1.91 5.74 -13.09
C ILE A 35 -0.72 4.77 -13.07
N ARG A 36 0.51 5.28 -12.97
CA ARG A 36 1.70 4.42 -12.88
C ARG A 36 1.64 3.51 -11.65
N GLU A 37 1.41 4.07 -10.47
CA GLU A 37 1.31 3.32 -9.20
C GLU A 37 0.27 2.21 -9.24
N LYS A 38 -0.88 2.43 -9.91
CA LYS A 38 -1.92 1.41 -10.05
C LYS A 38 -1.63 0.34 -11.08
N ILE A 39 -0.79 0.63 -12.08
CA ILE A 39 -0.40 -0.32 -13.12
C ILE A 39 0.87 -1.08 -12.73
N HIS A 40 1.68 -0.52 -11.82
CA HIS A 40 2.80 -1.25 -11.24
C HIS A 40 2.29 -2.48 -10.47
N GLY A 41 2.50 -3.66 -11.05
CA GLY A 41 2.27 -4.95 -10.41
C GLY A 41 3.36 -5.34 -9.41
N GLU A 42 4.24 -4.38 -9.07
CA GLU A 42 5.38 -4.57 -8.18
C GLU A 42 5.14 -3.76 -6.90
N TRP A 43 5.63 -4.28 -5.78
CA TRP A 43 5.57 -3.60 -4.50
C TRP A 43 6.35 -2.28 -4.55
N PRO A 44 5.86 -1.20 -3.91
CA PRO A 44 6.63 0.04 -3.79
C PRO A 44 8.00 -0.24 -3.17
N THR A 45 9.02 0.51 -3.59
CA THR A 45 10.41 0.30 -3.13
C THR A 45 10.54 0.33 -1.62
N ASP A 46 9.82 1.22 -0.94
CA ASP A 46 9.83 1.32 0.53
C ASP A 46 9.28 0.04 1.20
N VAL A 47 8.31 -0.64 0.57
CA VAL A 47 7.78 -1.91 1.08
C VAL A 47 8.78 -3.05 0.84
N VAL A 48 9.43 -3.07 -0.33
CA VAL A 48 10.49 -4.03 -0.62
C VAL A 48 11.66 -3.85 0.35
N ALA A 49 12.03 -2.61 0.65
CA ALA A 49 13.11 -2.28 1.57
C ALA A 49 12.82 -2.70 3.02
N LEU A 50 11.55 -2.90 3.38
CA LEU A 50 11.16 -3.38 4.71
C LEU A 50 11.44 -4.88 4.90
N ALA A 51 11.60 -5.64 3.82
CA ALA A 51 11.90 -7.07 3.91
C ALA A 51 13.26 -7.29 4.59
N GLY A 52 13.24 -7.87 5.80
CA GLY A 52 14.44 -8.11 6.60
C GLY A 52 14.97 -6.86 7.34
N ALA A 53 14.24 -5.75 7.34
CA ALA A 53 14.63 -4.53 8.04
C ALA A 53 14.38 -4.59 9.56
N TRP A 54 13.56 -5.53 10.03
CA TRP A 54 13.31 -5.71 11.46
C TRP A 54 14.47 -6.47 12.13
N PRO A 55 15.21 -5.81 13.03
CA PRO A 55 16.38 -6.42 13.69
C PRO A 55 16.01 -7.51 14.70
N ASP A 56 14.75 -7.51 15.16
CA ASP A 56 14.17 -8.43 16.14
C ASP A 56 13.15 -9.40 15.51
N ALA A 57 13.12 -9.51 14.18
CA ALA A 57 12.25 -10.46 13.50
C ALA A 57 12.62 -11.90 13.87
N LEU A 58 11.61 -12.69 14.23
CA LEU A 58 11.78 -14.13 14.43
C LEU A 58 12.15 -14.82 13.11
N THR A 59 13.05 -15.79 13.20
CA THR A 59 13.36 -16.71 12.10
C THR A 59 12.16 -17.60 11.76
N ALA A 60 12.14 -18.13 10.54
CA ALA A 60 11.07 -19.02 10.12
C ALA A 60 10.99 -20.29 10.99
N GLU A 61 12.14 -20.77 11.49
CA GLU A 61 12.26 -21.87 12.43
C GLU A 61 11.65 -21.53 13.80
N GLU A 62 11.95 -20.35 14.35
CA GLU A 62 11.39 -19.88 15.63
C GLU A 62 9.87 -19.69 15.55
N ILE A 63 9.38 -19.16 14.43
CA ILE A 63 7.94 -19.07 14.15
C ILE A 63 7.34 -20.48 14.17
N ARG A 64 7.86 -21.40 13.36
CA ARG A 64 7.32 -22.78 13.29
C ARG A 64 7.39 -23.52 14.63
N ALA A 65 8.44 -23.31 15.43
CA ALA A 65 8.57 -23.89 16.76
C ALA A 65 7.55 -23.30 17.75
N THR A 66 7.29 -21.99 17.68
CA THR A 66 6.29 -21.32 18.53
C THR A 66 4.89 -21.86 18.26
N TYR A 67 4.57 -22.17 17.00
CA TYR A 67 3.26 -22.70 16.59
C TYR A 67 3.14 -24.24 16.63
N SER A 68 4.25 -24.98 16.80
CA SER A 68 4.19 -26.46 16.89
C SER A 68 4.08 -26.98 18.33
N VAL A 69 4.43 -26.18 19.34
CA VAL A 69 4.41 -26.58 20.76
C VAL A 69 3.13 -26.14 21.48
N ALA A 70 2.44 -25.11 20.99
CA ALA A 70 1.15 -24.68 21.52
C ALA A 70 0.03 -25.31 20.68
N GLU A 71 -0.90 -26.01 21.34
CA GLU A 71 -2.24 -26.32 20.80
C GLU A 71 -2.75 -25.11 20.02
N THR A 72 -2.83 -25.24 18.69
CA THR A 72 -3.17 -24.13 17.78
C THR A 72 -4.63 -23.78 17.94
N VAL A 73 -4.94 -22.92 18.91
CA VAL A 73 -6.21 -22.19 18.96
C VAL A 73 -6.06 -21.07 17.94
N ASP A 74 -6.68 -21.24 16.77
CA ASP A 74 -6.81 -20.17 15.77
C ASP A 74 -7.32 -18.91 16.48
N ALA A 75 -6.55 -17.83 16.39
CA ALA A 75 -6.92 -16.60 17.06
C ALA A 75 -8.28 -16.17 16.52
N LYS A 76 -9.25 -15.90 17.41
CA LYS A 76 -10.59 -15.47 16.99
C LYS A 76 -10.44 -14.31 16.01
N ARG A 77 -10.87 -14.52 14.76
CA ARG A 77 -10.95 -13.45 13.76
C ARG A 77 -11.70 -12.27 14.37
N GLU A 78 -11.08 -11.10 14.35
CA GLU A 78 -11.78 -9.88 14.71
C GLU A 78 -12.94 -9.68 13.74
N THR A 79 -14.15 -9.83 14.26
CA THR A 79 -15.38 -9.47 13.59
C THR A 79 -15.57 -7.97 13.74
N LEU A 80 -15.46 -7.24 12.64
CA LEU A 80 -15.86 -5.84 12.49
C LEU A 80 -17.37 -5.66 12.67
#